data_AF-D9UFY8-F1
#
_entry.id   AF-D9UFY8-F1
#
_cell.length_a   1.000
_cell.length_b   1.000
_cell.length_c   1.000
_cell.angle_alpha   90.00
_cell.angle_beta   90.00
_cell.angle_gamma   90.00
#
_symmetry.space_group_name_H-M   'P 1'
#
loop_
_entity.id
_entity.type
_entity.pdbx_description
1 polymer ?
#
loop_
_entity_poly.entity_id
_entity_poly.type
_entity_poly.pdbx_seq_one_letter_code
_entity_poly.pdbx_strand_id
1 'polypeptide(L)'
;AATSPTRCAAGLTAEPGNPVEARRAPVDGPRLQDLLDLDAPFVPEVHEGFAFWLPEGEAQNASAEVTASLERADAAAVPTVRLSGVDAAYWCEVSEKNHLRWVTTVPEERLLDALARLHAAGESSLGEGTRLVGSFRAHGLTVPVWDLPSTMSAADTEKPAAAFAERLDTALAATTPLTAEERRARAGLTNRQVTLN
;
A
#
# COMPACT_ATOMS: atom_id res chain seq x y z
N ALA A 1 15.16 4.30 -3.91
CA ALA A 1 16.04 4.17 -5.09
C ALA A 1 16.01 2.71 -5.54
N ALA A 2 15.65 2.44 -6.80
CA ALA A 2 15.52 1.08 -7.31
C ALA A 2 16.81 0.27 -7.06
N THR A 3 16.68 -0.85 -6.33
CA THR A 3 17.78 -1.78 -6.12
C THR A 3 18.16 -2.37 -7.47
N SER A 4 19.41 -2.15 -7.90
CA SER A 4 19.90 -2.71 -9.15
C SER A 4 20.08 -4.23 -8.97
N PRO A 5 19.76 -5.08 -9.96
CA PRO A 5 20.02 -6.52 -9.89
C PRO A 5 21.46 -6.84 -9.45
N THR A 6 22.43 -6.04 -9.89
CA THR A 6 23.84 -6.15 -9.50
C THR A 6 24.06 -5.94 -8.00
N ARG A 7 23.28 -5.06 -7.36
CA ARG A 7 23.32 -4.85 -5.91
C ARG A 7 22.72 -6.03 -5.16
N CYS A 8 21.62 -6.60 -5.64
CA CYS A 8 21.07 -7.84 -5.07
C CYS A 8 22.09 -8.98 -5.14
N ALA A 9 22.71 -9.20 -6.30
CA ALA A 9 23.72 -10.23 -6.48
C ALA A 9 24.95 -10.02 -5.58
N ALA A 10 25.42 -8.79 -5.43
CA ALA A 10 26.52 -8.47 -4.51
C ALA A 10 26.12 -8.71 -3.04
N GLY A 11 24.90 -8.36 -2.67
CA GLY A 11 24.35 -8.59 -1.32
C GLY A 11 24.27 -10.07 -0.95
N LEU A 12 23.97 -10.96 -1.90
CA LEU A 12 23.99 -12.42 -1.68
C LEU A 12 25.35 -12.97 -1.25
N THR A 13 26.43 -12.25 -1.57
CA THR A 13 27.81 -12.64 -1.23
C THR A 13 28.42 -11.81 -0.10
N ALA A 14 27.72 -10.78 0.38
CA ALA A 14 28.21 -9.89 1.43
C ALA A 14 27.97 -10.51 2.81
N GLU A 15 28.86 -10.25 3.77
CA GLU A 15 28.59 -10.55 5.17
C GLU A 15 27.41 -9.70 5.67
N PRO A 16 26.40 -10.29 6.34
CA PRO A 16 25.25 -9.56 6.88
C PRO A 16 25.67 -8.34 7.72
N GLY A 17 24.93 -7.24 7.58
CA GLY A 17 25.22 -5.97 8.27
C GLY A 17 26.21 -5.06 7.54
N ASN A 18 26.87 -5.52 6.48
CA ASN A 18 27.76 -4.66 5.69
C ASN A 18 27.02 -3.98 4.52
N PRO A 19 27.28 -2.68 4.27
CA PRO A 19 26.66 -1.96 3.17
C PRO A 19 27.17 -2.47 1.82
N VAL A 20 26.25 -2.64 0.87
CA VAL A 20 26.59 -2.97 -0.52
C VAL A 20 26.83 -1.68 -1.30
N GLU A 21 28.08 -1.47 -1.75
CA GLU A 21 28.43 -0.30 -2.54
C GLU A 21 27.61 -0.20 -3.83
N ALA A 22 27.17 1.02 -4.15
CA ALA A 22 26.50 1.31 -5.40
C ALA A 22 27.49 1.22 -6.58
N ARG A 23 27.46 0.10 -7.29
CA ARG A 23 28.23 -0.10 -8.53
C ARG A 23 27.33 -0.11 -9.76
N ARG A 24 27.89 0.33 -10.89
CA ARG A 24 27.22 0.26 -12.19
C ARG A 24 27.02 -1.21 -12.56
N ALA A 25 25.82 -1.55 -13.03
CA ALA A 25 25.54 -2.91 -13.47
C ALA A 25 26.43 -3.29 -14.66
N PRO A 26 27.07 -4.48 -14.65
CA PRO A 26 27.69 -5.03 -15.86
C PRO A 26 26.64 -5.18 -16.94
N VAL A 27 27.05 -5.06 -18.21
CA VAL A 27 26.15 -5.25 -19.37
C VAL A 27 25.50 -6.63 -19.34
N ASP A 28 26.24 -7.65 -18.87
CA ASP A 28 25.80 -9.04 -18.77
C ASP A 28 25.39 -9.44 -17.33
N GLY A 29 24.95 -8.47 -16.52
CA GLY A 29 24.45 -8.75 -15.17
C GLY A 29 23.15 -9.56 -15.19
N PRO A 30 22.87 -10.37 -14.14
CA PRO A 30 21.59 -11.08 -14.02
C PRO A 30 20.43 -10.07 -13.96
N ARG A 31 19.24 -10.45 -14.44
CA ARG A 31 18.05 -9.61 -14.25
C ARG A 31 17.54 -9.79 -12.82
N LEU A 32 16.80 -8.81 -12.30
CA LEU A 32 16.27 -8.88 -10.93
C LEU A 32 15.38 -10.10 -10.74
N GLN A 33 14.52 -10.39 -11.71
CA GLN A 33 13.63 -11.54 -11.69
C GLN A 33 14.35 -12.89 -11.72
N ASP A 34 15.62 -12.93 -12.10
CA ASP A 34 16.43 -14.16 -12.08
C ASP A 34 17.09 -14.36 -10.69
N LEU A 35 17.03 -13.34 -9.82
CA LEU A 35 17.56 -13.36 -8.45
C LEU A 35 16.46 -13.48 -7.38
N LEU A 36 15.21 -13.19 -7.74
CA LEU A 36 14.07 -13.24 -6.85
C LEU A 36 13.36 -14.59 -6.99
N ASP A 37 12.96 -15.16 -5.85
CA ASP A 37 11.94 -16.19 -5.84
C ASP A 37 10.58 -15.49 -6.07
N LEU A 38 10.03 -15.67 -7.28
CA LEU A 38 8.76 -15.06 -7.68
C LEU A 38 7.53 -15.85 -7.18
N ASP A 39 7.75 -17.06 -6.70
CA ASP A 39 6.69 -17.93 -6.15
C ASP A 39 6.60 -17.79 -4.62
N ALA A 40 7.64 -17.22 -3.98
CA ALA A 40 7.62 -16.91 -2.56
C ALA A 40 6.50 -15.90 -2.21
N PRO A 41 5.76 -16.11 -1.10
CA PRO A 41 4.73 -15.18 -0.67
C PRO A 41 5.36 -13.84 -0.24
N PHE A 42 4.79 -12.74 -0.73
CA PHE A 42 5.14 -11.41 -0.22
C PHE A 42 4.32 -11.11 1.04
N VAL A 43 4.95 -11.20 2.21
CA VAL A 43 4.33 -10.90 3.51
C VAL A 43 4.90 -9.59 4.06
N PRO A 44 4.24 -8.45 3.86
CA PRO A 44 4.73 -7.19 4.41
C PRO A 44 4.57 -7.17 5.93
N GLU A 45 5.65 -6.79 6.61
CA GLU A 45 5.69 -6.46 8.03
C GLU A 45 5.62 -4.94 8.21
N VAL A 46 4.73 -4.48 9.08
CA VAL A 46 4.56 -3.06 9.39
C VAL A 46 5.17 -2.81 10.77
N HIS A 47 6.17 -1.94 10.82
CA HIS A 47 6.79 -1.49 12.07
C HIS A 47 6.21 -0.13 12.46
N GLU A 48 5.91 0.06 13.75
CA GLU A 48 5.32 1.31 14.28
C GLU A 48 6.29 2.50 14.24
N GLY A 49 7.59 2.24 14.20
CA GLY A 49 8.64 3.25 14.13
C GLY A 49 9.86 2.76 13.36
N PHE A 50 10.94 3.53 13.39
CA PHE A 50 12.13 3.33 12.57
C PHE A 50 13.29 2.61 13.29
N ALA A 51 13.07 2.12 14.51
CA ALA A 51 14.09 1.39 15.26
C ALA A 51 14.63 0.14 14.52
N PHE A 52 13.82 -0.47 13.64
CA PHE A 52 14.21 -1.61 12.80
C PHE A 52 15.32 -1.28 11.78
N TRP A 53 15.66 0.00 11.58
CA TRP A 53 16.79 0.42 10.74
C TRP A 53 18.15 0.12 11.39
N LEU A 54 18.18 -0.09 12.70
CA LEU A 54 19.40 -0.42 13.42
C LEU A 54 19.59 -1.94 13.46
N PRO A 55 20.84 -2.43 13.34
CA PRO A 55 21.14 -3.84 13.54
C PRO A 55 20.66 -4.32 14.91
N GLU A 56 20.27 -5.60 14.99
CA GLU A 56 19.88 -6.22 16.25
C GLU A 56 21.00 -6.06 17.30
N GLY A 57 20.65 -5.49 18.46
CA GLY A 57 21.60 -5.25 19.56
C GLY A 57 22.35 -3.92 19.51
N GLU A 58 22.22 -3.13 18.43
CA GLU A 58 22.83 -1.79 18.33
C GLU A 58 21.89 -0.66 18.72
N ALA A 59 20.57 -0.90 18.80
CA ALA A 59 19.59 0.09 19.20
C ALA A 59 19.87 0.70 20.59
N GLN A 60 20.27 -0.11 21.57
CA GLN A 60 20.62 0.35 22.91
C GLN A 60 21.95 1.11 22.98
N ASN A 61 22.81 0.97 21.96
CA ASN A 61 24.13 1.60 21.89
C ASN A 61 24.18 2.73 20.84
N ALA A 62 23.03 3.12 20.28
CA ALA A 62 22.94 4.17 19.29
C ALA A 62 23.44 5.50 19.84
N SER A 63 24.16 6.26 19.01
CA SER A 63 24.59 7.60 19.39
C SER A 63 23.37 8.53 19.60
N ALA A 64 23.53 9.56 20.42
CA ALA A 64 22.45 10.53 20.68
C ALA A 64 21.91 11.19 19.40
N GLU A 65 22.76 11.40 18.39
CA GLU A 65 22.36 11.93 17.08
C GLU A 65 21.46 10.96 16.31
N VAL A 66 21.79 9.66 16.33
CA VAL A 66 20.98 8.61 15.71
C VAL A 66 19.63 8.49 16.41
N THR A 67 19.61 8.46 17.74
CA THR A 67 18.37 8.43 18.54
C THR A 67 17.46 9.62 18.22
N ALA A 68 18.01 10.85 18.25
CA ALA A 68 17.24 12.05 17.91
C ALA A 68 16.77 12.10 16.43
N SER A 69 17.46 11.40 15.53
CA SER A 69 17.01 11.25 14.14
C SER A 69 15.85 10.28 14.04
N LEU A 70 15.89 9.16 14.77
CA LEU A 70 14.80 8.17 14.81
C LEU A 70 13.55 8.76 15.46
N GLU A 71 13.67 9.46 16.59
CA GLU A 71 12.53 10.11 17.25
C GLU A 71 11.83 11.12 16.33
N ARG A 72 12.60 11.89 15.55
CA ARG A 72 12.03 12.82 14.56
C ARG A 72 11.35 12.09 13.41
N ALA A 73 11.89 10.95 12.97
CA ALA A 73 11.28 10.13 11.94
C ALA A 73 9.97 9.51 12.44
N ASP A 74 9.97 8.95 13.64
CA ASP A 74 8.80 8.37 14.30
C ASP A 74 7.69 9.42 14.49
N ALA A 75 8.04 10.62 14.95
CA ALA A 75 7.08 11.72 15.12
C ALA A 75 6.46 12.20 13.79
N ALA A 76 7.12 11.96 12.65
CA ALA A 76 6.61 12.27 11.32
C ALA A 76 5.87 11.10 10.66
N ALA A 77 5.94 9.89 11.24
CA ALA A 77 5.27 8.72 10.72
C ALA A 77 3.76 8.81 10.96
N VAL A 78 2.98 8.38 9.97
CA VAL A 78 1.54 8.18 10.11
C VAL A 78 1.33 6.79 10.73
N PRO A 79 0.74 6.67 11.93
CA PRO A 79 0.44 5.37 12.52
C PRO A 79 -0.37 4.52 11.54
N THR A 80 0.12 3.33 11.24
CA THR A 80 -0.42 2.48 10.18
C THR A 80 -0.56 1.05 10.68
N VAL A 81 -1.72 0.45 10.44
CA VAL A 81 -2.01 -0.94 10.78
C VAL A 81 -2.42 -1.67 9.51
N ARG A 82 -1.74 -2.77 9.19
CA ARG A 82 -2.17 -3.68 8.12
C ARG A 82 -3.37 -4.47 8.59
N LEU A 83 -4.44 -4.48 7.80
CA LEU A 83 -5.58 -5.35 8.04
C LEU A 83 -5.23 -6.81 7.73
N SER A 84 -5.85 -7.71 8.48
CA SER A 84 -5.62 -9.16 8.40
C SER A 84 -6.71 -9.90 7.62
N GLY A 85 -7.93 -9.34 7.56
CA GLY A 85 -9.07 -9.95 6.86
C GLY A 85 -9.05 -9.79 5.34
N VAL A 86 -8.21 -8.88 4.82
CA VAL A 86 -8.05 -8.62 3.38
C VAL A 86 -6.60 -8.34 3.02
N ASP A 87 -6.22 -8.68 1.81
CA ASP A 87 -4.84 -8.48 1.35
C ASP A 87 -4.54 -7.01 1.07
N ALA A 88 -3.35 -6.58 1.53
CA ALA A 88 -2.74 -5.29 1.23
C ALA A 88 -3.61 -4.04 1.51
N ALA A 89 -4.47 -4.12 2.54
CA ALA A 89 -5.21 -2.96 3.05
C ALA A 89 -4.56 -2.42 4.33
N TYR A 90 -4.41 -1.10 4.40
CA TYR A 90 -3.72 -0.40 5.47
C TYR A 90 -4.62 0.68 6.05
N TRP A 91 -4.95 0.53 7.33
CA TRP A 91 -5.59 1.57 8.11
C TRP A 91 -4.53 2.57 8.56
N CYS A 92 -4.79 3.86 8.37
CA CYS A 92 -3.88 4.96 8.71
C CYS A 92 -4.59 5.95 9.64
N GLU A 93 -3.99 6.22 10.80
CA GLU A 93 -4.46 7.25 11.73
C GLU A 93 -4.02 8.62 11.23
N VAL A 94 -4.96 9.46 10.80
CA VAL A 94 -4.64 10.83 10.41
C VAL A 94 -5.58 11.81 11.10
N SER A 95 -5.11 13.04 11.31
CA SER A 95 -5.67 14.00 12.26
C SER A 95 -7.14 14.37 12.05
N GLU A 96 -7.67 14.29 10.83
CA GLU A 96 -9.06 14.68 10.54
C GLU A 96 -9.98 13.46 10.44
N LYS A 97 -9.63 12.49 9.59
CA LYS A 97 -10.39 11.28 9.33
C LYS A 97 -9.43 10.14 9.03
N ASN A 98 -9.51 9.04 9.76
CA ASN A 98 -8.69 7.88 9.47
C ASN A 98 -8.89 7.45 8.02
N HIS A 99 -7.86 6.86 7.43
CA HIS A 99 -7.94 6.39 6.05
C HIS A 99 -7.81 4.87 5.98
N LEU A 100 -8.60 4.24 5.12
CA LEU A 100 -8.22 2.94 4.57
C LEU A 100 -7.56 3.16 3.21
N ARG A 101 -6.29 2.77 3.07
CA ARG A 101 -5.56 2.76 1.80
C ARG A 101 -5.39 1.31 1.36
N TRP A 102 -5.95 0.96 0.22
CA TRP A 102 -5.98 -0.43 -0.23
C TRP A 102 -5.15 -0.61 -1.50
N VAL A 103 -4.00 -1.26 -1.39
CA VAL A 103 -3.15 -1.53 -2.54
C VAL A 103 -3.72 -2.70 -3.32
N THR A 104 -3.96 -2.52 -4.62
CA THR A 104 -4.55 -3.57 -5.46
C THR A 104 -3.70 -3.86 -6.68
N THR A 105 -3.62 -5.15 -7.01
CA THR A 105 -2.94 -5.71 -8.18
C THR A 105 -3.86 -5.86 -9.38
N VAL A 106 -5.16 -5.57 -9.21
CA VAL A 106 -6.13 -5.59 -10.30
C VAL A 106 -5.78 -4.47 -11.30
N PRO A 107 -5.84 -4.75 -12.61
CA PRO A 107 -5.61 -3.71 -13.62
C PRO A 107 -6.50 -2.49 -13.39
N GLU A 108 -5.89 -1.31 -13.38
CA GLU A 108 -6.53 -0.04 -13.00
C GLU A 108 -7.90 0.17 -13.68
N GLU A 109 -7.98 -0.05 -14.99
CA GLU A 109 -9.23 0.15 -15.74
C GLU A 109 -10.36 -0.77 -15.22
N ARG A 110 -10.04 -2.02 -14.90
CA ARG A 110 -11.03 -2.99 -14.34
C ARG A 110 -11.45 -2.60 -12.92
N LEU A 111 -10.51 -2.13 -12.12
CA LEU A 111 -10.78 -1.64 -10.77
C LEU A 111 -11.70 -0.41 -10.81
N LEU A 112 -11.39 0.57 -11.67
CA LEU A 112 -12.19 1.79 -11.83
C LEU A 112 -13.61 1.47 -12.30
N ASP A 113 -13.77 0.51 -13.21
CA ASP A 113 -15.09 0.04 -13.65
C ASP A 113 -15.87 -0.58 -12.48
N ALA A 114 -15.26 -1.50 -11.73
CA ALA A 114 -15.90 -2.14 -10.58
C ALA A 114 -16.28 -1.14 -9.47
N LEU A 115 -15.38 -0.23 -9.12
CA LEU A 115 -15.66 0.84 -8.15
C LEU A 115 -16.76 1.79 -8.65
N ALA A 116 -16.82 2.07 -9.96
CA ALA A 116 -17.86 2.89 -10.54
C ALA A 116 -19.25 2.23 -10.47
N ARG A 117 -19.32 0.90 -10.66
CA ARG A 117 -20.55 0.12 -10.46
C ARG A 117 -21.04 0.21 -9.01
N LEU A 118 -20.15 -0.08 -8.07
CA LEU A 118 -20.47 0.02 -6.65
C LEU A 118 -20.87 1.44 -6.26
N HIS A 119 -20.22 2.46 -6.83
CA HIS A 119 -20.56 3.85 -6.55
C HIS A 119 -21.94 4.24 -7.09
N ALA A 120 -22.26 3.85 -8.32
CA ALA A 120 -23.59 4.08 -8.91
C ALA A 120 -24.70 3.34 -8.14
N ALA A 121 -24.41 2.16 -7.58
CA ALA A 121 -25.33 1.42 -6.73
C ALA A 121 -25.43 1.96 -5.29
N GLY A 122 -24.61 2.93 -4.89
CA GLY A 122 -24.54 3.42 -3.51
C GLY A 122 -23.81 2.50 -2.54
N GLU A 123 -23.09 1.49 -3.04
CA GLU A 123 -22.43 0.41 -2.29
C GLU A 123 -20.90 0.61 -2.15
N SER A 124 -20.38 1.75 -2.61
CA SER A 124 -18.95 2.09 -2.56
C SER A 124 -18.40 2.43 -1.16
N SER A 125 -19.25 2.55 -0.14
CA SER A 125 -18.82 2.79 1.24
C SER A 125 -18.49 1.48 1.97
N LEU A 126 -17.73 1.60 3.05
CA LEU A 126 -17.43 0.53 4.01
C LEU A 126 -18.43 0.54 5.19
N GLY A 127 -19.61 1.14 5.02
CA GLY A 127 -20.58 1.33 6.10
C GLY A 127 -20.75 2.80 6.50
N GLU A 128 -21.45 3.02 7.61
CA GLU A 128 -21.87 4.35 8.04
C GLU A 128 -20.69 5.30 8.29
N GLY A 129 -20.82 6.54 7.80
CA GLY A 129 -19.78 7.57 7.97
C GLY A 129 -18.52 7.35 7.14
N THR A 130 -18.43 6.28 6.34
CA THR A 130 -17.27 6.01 5.47
C THR A 130 -17.53 6.46 4.03
N ARG A 131 -16.47 6.84 3.32
CA ARG A 131 -16.61 7.33 1.94
C ARG A 131 -15.38 7.04 1.10
N LEU A 132 -15.58 6.44 -0.07
CA LEU A 132 -14.54 6.38 -1.12
C LEU A 132 -14.26 7.80 -1.63
N VAL A 133 -13.10 8.36 -1.27
CA VAL A 133 -12.75 9.75 -1.60
C VAL A 133 -11.99 9.87 -2.92
N GLY A 134 -11.24 8.84 -3.29
CA GLY A 134 -10.47 8.85 -4.52
C GLY A 134 -9.52 7.67 -4.58
N SER A 135 -8.48 7.82 -5.39
CA SER A 135 -7.38 6.88 -5.44
C SER A 135 -6.07 7.63 -5.65
N PHE A 136 -4.95 6.97 -5.37
CA PHE A 136 -3.68 7.43 -5.90
C PHE A 136 -2.93 6.30 -6.59
N ARG A 137 -1.96 6.66 -7.41
CA ARG A 137 -1.04 5.71 -8.02
C ARG A 137 0.31 5.76 -7.33
N ALA A 138 0.84 4.60 -6.99
CA ALA A 138 2.18 4.43 -6.42
C ALA A 138 2.81 3.17 -7.04
N HIS A 139 4.02 3.32 -7.58
CA HIS A 139 4.77 2.22 -8.22
C HIS A 139 3.98 1.41 -9.27
N GLY A 140 3.11 2.08 -10.03
CA GLY A 140 2.29 1.44 -11.07
C GLY A 140 1.06 0.69 -10.55
N LEU A 141 0.82 0.69 -9.23
CA LEU A 141 -0.39 0.15 -8.62
C LEU A 141 -1.37 1.28 -8.27
N THR A 142 -2.66 0.97 -8.38
CA THR A 142 -3.73 1.85 -7.93
C THR A 142 -4.04 1.57 -6.46
N VAL A 143 -4.26 2.64 -5.70
CA VAL A 143 -4.59 2.58 -4.27
C VAL A 143 -5.86 3.39 -4.02
N PRO A 144 -7.04 2.75 -4.02
CA PRO A 144 -8.27 3.40 -3.56
C PRO A 144 -8.18 3.80 -2.09
N VAL A 145 -8.80 4.93 -1.76
CA VAL A 145 -8.76 5.51 -0.42
C VAL A 145 -10.16 5.80 0.10
N TRP A 146 -10.45 5.32 1.31
CA TRP A 146 -11.66 5.65 2.04
C TRP A 146 -11.37 6.56 3.21
N ASP A 147 -12.18 7.61 3.36
CA ASP A 147 -12.35 8.32 4.62
C ASP A 147 -13.12 7.42 5.59
N LEU A 148 -12.62 7.33 6.82
CA LEU A 148 -13.25 6.65 7.95
C LEU A 148 -13.47 7.65 9.09
N PRO A 149 -14.47 7.42 9.97
CA PRO A 149 -14.57 8.16 11.22
C PRO A 149 -13.26 8.08 12.02
N SER A 150 -12.83 9.17 12.66
CA SER A 150 -11.61 9.20 13.48
C SER A 150 -11.66 8.25 14.69
N THR A 151 -12.86 7.91 15.15
CA THR A 151 -13.08 6.93 16.23
C THR A 151 -13.05 5.48 15.75
N MET A 152 -13.03 5.23 14.44
CA MET A 152 -13.06 3.88 13.87
C MET A 152 -11.63 3.31 13.88
N SER A 153 -11.41 2.31 14.71
CA SER A 153 -10.11 1.64 14.82
C SER A 153 -9.83 0.71 13.63
N ALA A 154 -8.58 0.25 13.51
CA ALA A 154 -8.22 -0.78 12.54
C ALA A 154 -9.07 -2.05 12.73
N ALA A 155 -9.30 -2.49 13.98
CA ALA A 155 -10.10 -3.67 14.30
C ALA A 155 -11.58 -3.51 13.89
N ASP A 156 -12.15 -2.30 14.04
CA ASP A 156 -13.51 -1.99 13.59
C ASP A 156 -13.63 -2.01 12.06
N THR A 157 -12.51 -1.80 11.36
CA THR A 157 -12.42 -1.74 9.89
C THR A 157 -12.31 -3.11 9.23
N GLU A 158 -11.90 -4.15 9.97
CA GLU A 158 -11.72 -5.52 9.44
C GLU A 158 -12.99 -6.07 8.80
N LYS A 159 -14.11 -6.13 9.56
CA LYS A 159 -15.35 -6.72 9.04
C LYS A 159 -15.93 -5.95 7.85
N PRO A 160 -16.00 -4.61 7.87
CA PRO A 160 -16.52 -3.88 6.73
C PRO A 160 -15.61 -3.92 5.50
N ALA A 161 -14.28 -3.98 5.68
CA ALA A 161 -13.34 -4.18 4.58
C ALA A 161 -13.53 -5.56 3.92
N ALA A 162 -13.68 -6.63 4.70
CA ALA A 162 -13.95 -7.97 4.18
C ALA A 162 -15.29 -8.01 3.42
N ALA A 163 -16.36 -7.43 3.97
CA ALA A 163 -17.65 -7.36 3.28
C ALA A 163 -17.59 -6.53 1.99
N PHE A 164 -16.74 -5.50 1.94
CA PHE A 164 -16.50 -4.74 0.72
C PHE A 164 -15.71 -5.54 -0.31
N ALA A 165 -14.73 -6.35 0.11
CA ALA A 165 -13.98 -7.24 -0.79
C ALA A 165 -14.93 -8.15 -1.57
N GLU A 166 -15.90 -8.79 -0.90
CA GLU A 166 -16.88 -9.66 -1.54
C GLU A 166 -17.73 -8.93 -2.62
N ARG A 167 -18.13 -7.69 -2.32
CA ARG A 167 -18.85 -6.83 -3.28
C ARG A 167 -17.95 -6.43 -4.44
N LEU A 168 -16.70 -6.10 -4.17
CA LEU A 168 -15.71 -5.73 -5.17
C LEU A 168 -15.42 -6.90 -6.12
N ASP A 169 -15.24 -8.11 -5.60
CA ASP A 169 -15.03 -9.31 -6.41
C ASP A 169 -16.23 -9.58 -7.34
N THR A 170 -17.44 -9.42 -6.80
CA THR A 170 -18.67 -9.52 -7.60
C THR A 170 -18.70 -8.47 -8.72
N ALA A 171 -18.35 -7.22 -8.42
CA ALA A 171 -18.31 -6.15 -9.42
C ALA A 171 -17.19 -6.34 -10.46
N LEU A 172 -16.04 -6.92 -10.06
CA LEU A 172 -14.90 -7.23 -10.94
C LEU A 172 -15.17 -8.40 -11.90
N ALA A 173 -16.08 -9.30 -11.53
CA ALA A 173 -16.53 -10.40 -12.37
C ALA A 173 -17.55 -9.95 -13.44
N ALA A 174 -18.14 -8.76 -13.31
CA ALA A 174 -19.12 -8.24 -14.26
C ALA A 174 -18.47 -7.86 -15.61
N THR A 175 -18.94 -8.47 -16.70
CA THR A 175 -18.43 -8.23 -18.06
C THR A 175 -19.33 -7.31 -18.91
N THR A 176 -20.45 -6.86 -18.36
CA THR A 176 -21.39 -5.98 -19.06
C THR A 176 -20.79 -4.61 -19.34
N PRO A 177 -21.16 -3.89 -20.39
CA PRO A 177 -20.73 -2.50 -20.57
C PRO A 177 -21.24 -1.59 -19.45
N LEU A 178 -20.49 -0.54 -19.11
CA LEU A 178 -20.93 0.44 -18.12
C LEU A 178 -22.15 1.23 -18.60
N THR A 179 -23.13 1.40 -17.71
CA THR A 179 -24.28 2.26 -17.90
C THR A 179 -23.87 3.74 -17.96
N ALA A 180 -24.81 4.62 -18.30
CA ALA A 180 -24.54 6.06 -18.34
C ALA A 180 -24.21 6.62 -16.95
N GLU A 181 -24.83 6.09 -15.90
CA GLU A 181 -24.57 6.49 -14.53
C GLU A 181 -23.20 6.00 -14.06
N GLU A 182 -22.88 4.73 -14.30
CA GLU A 182 -21.58 4.16 -13.97
C GLU A 182 -20.44 4.88 -14.70
N ARG A 183 -20.62 5.25 -15.98
CA ARG A 183 -19.63 6.05 -16.72
C ARG A 183 -19.39 7.42 -16.08
N ARG A 184 -20.44 8.08 -15.57
CA ARG A 184 -20.29 9.35 -14.83
C ARG A 184 -19.57 9.13 -13.50
N ALA A 185 -19.91 8.08 -12.76
CA ALA A 185 -19.23 7.72 -11.52
C ALA A 185 -17.73 7.47 -11.76
N ARG A 186 -17.40 6.71 -12.80
CA ARG A 186 -16.01 6.43 -13.23
C ARG A 186 -15.23 7.69 -13.54
N ALA A 187 -15.81 8.61 -14.32
CA ALA A 187 -15.19 9.89 -14.62
C ALA A 187 -14.92 10.70 -13.34
N GLY A 188 -15.87 10.69 -12.40
CA GLY A 188 -15.72 11.33 -11.10
C GLY A 188 -14.59 10.74 -10.25
N LEU A 189 -14.42 9.41 -10.25
CA LEU A 189 -13.33 8.72 -9.56
C LEU A 189 -11.97 9.04 -10.19
N THR A 190 -11.91 9.07 -11.53
CA THR A 190 -10.68 9.38 -12.29
C THR A 190 -10.22 10.82 -12.00
N ASN A 191 -11.15 11.78 -11.93
CA ASN A 191 -10.83 13.17 -11.60
C ASN A 191 -10.32 13.37 -10.16
N ARG A 192 -10.56 12.39 -9.27
CA ARG A 192 -10.08 12.39 -7.89
C ARG A 192 -8.86 11.47 -7.72
N GLN A 193 -8.17 11.13 -8.81
CA GLN A 193 -6.95 10.35 -8.78
C GLN A 193 -5.71 11.26 -8.74
N VAL A 194 -4.80 10.97 -7.81
CA VAL A 194 -3.49 11.64 -7.72
C VAL A 194 -2.38 10.64 -8.07
N THR A 195 -1.27 11.10 -8.65
CA THR A 195 -0.10 10.23 -8.88
C THR A 195 1.02 10.64 -7.94
N LEU A 196 1.52 9.68 -7.15
CA LEU A 196 2.68 9.86 -6.28
C LEU A 196 3.90 9.26 -7.00
N ASN A 197 4.90 10.09 -7.28
CA ASN A 197 6.16 9.70 -7.94
C ASN A 197 7.29 9.60 -6.92
#